data_AF-A0A2C9L648-F1
#
_entry.id   AF-A0A2C9L648-F1
#
_cell.length_a   1.000
_cell.length_b   1.000
_cell.length_c   1.000
_cell.angle_alpha   90.00
_cell.angle_beta   90.00
_cell.angle_gamma   90.00
#
_symmetry.space_group_name_H-M   'P 1'
#
loop_
_entity.id
_entity.type
_entity.pdbx_description
1 polymer ?
#
loop_
_entity_poly.entity_id
_entity_poly.type
_entity_poly.pdbx_seq_one_letter_code
_entity_poly.pdbx_strand_id
1 'polypeptide(L)'
;MQYKIVGDLDALDYTPVEEMRQAAIHEVSAKTDLLRFLFSLVAQILTFVFLLVFKSAYDYNKKYLTDLNFDNKYITPYYRHIDARRHAEEKKTLLPLKKYETKEFIDPAQLKLTGAEKKHFASATVKLLVRVFISAIICYMD
;
A
#
# COMPACT_ATOMS: atom_id res chain seq x y z
N MET A 1 -53.11 3.12 60.33
CA MET A 1 -53.00 4.28 59.42
C MET A 1 -51.97 5.21 60.03
N GLN A 2 -50.83 5.59 59.45
CA GLN A 2 -50.27 5.50 58.10
C GLN A 2 -48.77 5.18 58.28
N TYR A 3 -48.18 4.38 57.40
CA TYR A 3 -46.73 4.15 57.44
C TYR A 3 -46.02 5.37 56.82
N LYS A 4 -45.08 5.97 57.55
CA LYS A 4 -44.22 7.04 57.01
C LYS A 4 -43.20 6.39 56.08
N ILE A 5 -43.34 6.64 54.79
CA ILE A 5 -42.29 6.32 53.82
C ILE A 5 -41.18 7.32 54.05
N VAL A 6 -40.15 6.92 54.80
CA VAL A 6 -38.88 7.65 54.87
C VAL A 6 -38.05 7.18 53.68
N GLY A 7 -38.43 7.65 52.51
CA GLY A 7 -37.60 7.64 51.32
C GLY A 7 -37.29 9.09 51.04
N ASP A 8 -36.03 9.46 51.16
CA ASP A 8 -35.52 10.77 50.78
C ASP A 8 -35.81 10.97 49.28
N LEU A 9 -36.88 11.69 48.95
CA LEU A 9 -37.27 12.00 47.58
C LEU A 9 -36.28 12.98 46.92
N ASP A 10 -35.37 13.57 47.69
CA ASP A 10 -34.34 14.49 47.19
C ASP A 10 -33.12 13.75 46.61
N ALA A 11 -33.09 12.42 46.67
CA ALA A 11 -32.10 11.59 46.00
C ALA A 11 -32.58 11.03 44.64
N LEU A 12 -33.68 11.55 44.08
CA LEU A 12 -33.95 11.32 42.67
C LEU A 12 -32.87 12.08 41.90
N ASP A 13 -31.97 11.34 41.29
CA ASP A 13 -30.85 11.77 40.43
C ASP A 13 -31.39 12.61 39.25
N TYR A 14 -31.80 13.84 39.56
CA TYR A 14 -32.26 14.87 38.63
C TYR A 14 -31.04 15.69 38.20
N THR A 15 -29.98 15.01 37.76
CA THR A 15 -29.10 15.65 36.78
C THR A 15 -30.00 15.97 35.58
N PRO A 16 -30.13 17.25 35.16
CA PRO A 16 -31.00 17.59 34.04
C PRO A 16 -30.57 16.75 32.85
N VAL A 17 -31.50 15.97 32.28
CA VAL A 17 -31.25 15.10 31.12
C VAL A 17 -30.55 15.85 29.99
N GLU A 18 -30.76 17.17 29.92
CA GLU A 18 -30.10 18.04 28.96
C GLU A 18 -28.62 18.32 29.24
N GLU A 19 -28.18 18.33 30.50
CA GLU A 19 -26.76 18.43 30.85
C GLU A 19 -26.02 17.14 30.48
N MET A 20 -26.59 15.98 30.81
CA MET A 20 -26.06 14.67 30.42
C MET A 20 -25.98 14.51 28.89
N ARG A 21 -27.03 14.96 28.19
CA ARG A 21 -27.06 14.97 26.73
C ARG A 21 -26.02 15.92 26.14
N GLN A 22 -25.83 17.10 26.71
CA GLN A 22 -24.79 18.04 26.25
C GLN A 22 -23.39 17.49 26.48
N ALA A 23 -23.12 16.86 27.62
CA ALA A 23 -21.85 16.21 27.90
C ALA A 23 -21.57 15.06 26.91
N ALA A 24 -22.56 14.21 26.65
CA ALA A 24 -22.44 13.11 25.68
C ALA A 24 -22.23 13.63 24.25
N ILE A 25 -22.97 14.67 23.83
CA ILE A 25 -22.79 15.30 22.52
C ILE A 25 -21.39 15.90 22.39
N HIS A 26 -20.87 16.54 23.44
CA HIS A 26 -19.55 17.13 23.44
C HIS A 26 -18.43 16.08 23.31
N GLU A 27 -18.55 14.95 24.02
CA GLU A 27 -17.58 13.85 23.89
C GLU A 27 -17.62 13.21 22.50
N VAL A 28 -18.82 13.03 21.94
CA VAL A 28 -18.99 12.51 20.57
C VAL A 28 -18.47 13.50 19.54
N SER A 29 -18.72 14.81 19.70
CA SER A 29 -18.28 15.83 18.74
C SER A 29 -16.76 15.90 18.65
N ALA A 30 -16.07 15.87 19.79
CA ALA A 30 -14.60 15.89 19.85
C ALA A 30 -13.99 14.70 19.07
N LYS A 31 -14.54 13.49 19.27
CA LYS A 31 -14.10 12.29 18.54
C LYS A 31 -14.43 12.37 17.04
N THR A 32 -15.57 12.96 16.67
CA THR A 32 -15.93 13.12 15.24
C THR A 32 -15.08 14.15 14.50
N ASP A 33 -14.65 15.23 15.17
CA ASP A 33 -13.82 16.26 14.55
C ASP A 33 -12.42 15.76 14.25
N LEU A 34 -11.87 14.97 15.17
CA LEU A 34 -10.63 14.21 14.99
C LEU A 34 -10.73 13.28 13.78
N LEU A 35 -11.77 12.46 13.70
CA LEU A 35 -11.96 11.57 12.55
C LEU A 35 -12.07 12.35 11.23
N ARG A 36 -12.77 13.49 11.22
CA ARG A 36 -12.86 14.36 10.03
C ARG A 36 -11.49 14.90 9.62
N PHE A 37 -10.67 15.31 10.59
CA PHE A 37 -9.31 15.76 10.32
C PHE A 37 -8.44 14.64 9.72
N LEU A 38 -8.50 13.43 10.28
CA LEU A 38 -7.76 12.27 9.76
C LEU A 38 -8.20 11.91 8.33
N PHE A 39 -9.50 11.86 8.07
CA PHE A 39 -10.03 11.59 6.73
C PHE A 39 -9.57 12.65 5.72
N SER A 40 -9.54 13.93 6.12
CA SER A 40 -9.02 15.02 5.30
C SER A 40 -7.53 14.84 4.96
N LEU A 41 -6.71 14.51 5.96
CA LEU A 41 -5.28 14.22 5.76
C LEU A 41 -5.08 13.02 4.83
N VAL A 42 -5.80 11.92 5.05
CA VAL A 42 -5.72 10.72 4.21
C VAL A 42 -6.12 11.04 2.77
N ALA A 43 -7.19 11.81 2.54
CA ALA A 43 -7.62 12.21 1.21
C ALA A 43 -6.54 13.05 0.48
N GLN A 44 -5.91 13.99 1.18
CA GLN A 44 -4.85 14.82 0.63
C GLN A 44 -3.60 13.98 0.28
N ILE A 45 -3.21 13.10 1.20
CA ILE A 45 -2.11 12.14 1.04
C ILE A 45 -2.36 11.20 -0.16
N LEU A 46 -3.58 10.71 -0.33
CA LEU A 46 -3.98 9.83 -1.44
C LEU A 46 -3.91 10.56 -2.78
N THR A 47 -4.30 11.84 -2.82
CA THR A 47 -4.21 12.68 -4.02
C THR A 47 -2.76 12.82 -4.50
N PHE A 48 -1.82 13.05 -3.58
CA PHE A 48 -0.39 13.09 -3.94
C PHE A 48 0.14 11.74 -4.42
N VAL A 49 -0.29 10.63 -3.80
CA VAL A 49 0.11 9.28 -4.21
C VAL A 49 -0.36 8.98 -5.61
N PHE A 50 -1.61 9.33 -5.92
CA PHE A 50 -2.18 9.18 -7.24
C PHE A 50 -1.27 9.85 -8.28
N LEU A 51 -0.90 11.12 -8.09
CA LEU A 51 0.00 11.82 -9.01
C LEU A 51 1.39 11.15 -9.13
N LEU A 52 1.95 10.67 -8.02
CA LEU A 52 3.24 9.98 -8.04
C LEU A 52 3.19 8.64 -8.79
N VAL A 53 2.09 7.89 -8.64
CA VAL A 53 1.87 6.64 -9.38
C VAL A 53 1.79 6.92 -10.87
N PHE A 54 1.02 7.93 -11.29
CA PHE A 54 0.92 8.33 -12.70
C PHE A 54 2.28 8.75 -13.28
N LYS A 55 3.04 9.56 -12.53
CA LYS A 55 4.40 9.94 -12.94
C LYS A 55 5.30 8.71 -13.08
N SER A 56 5.27 7.79 -12.12
CA SER A 56 6.07 6.57 -12.16
C SER A 56 5.69 5.68 -13.34
N ALA A 57 4.39 5.55 -13.64
CA ALA A 57 3.90 4.79 -14.78
C ALA A 57 4.36 5.40 -16.11
N TYR A 58 4.30 6.73 -16.24
CA TYR A 58 4.80 7.44 -17.41
C TYR A 58 6.31 7.26 -17.60
N ASP A 59 7.09 7.44 -16.52
CA ASP A 59 8.54 7.27 -16.56
C ASP A 59 8.93 5.83 -16.93
N TYR A 60 8.19 4.83 -16.41
CA TYR A 60 8.38 3.43 -16.77
C TYR A 60 8.07 3.18 -18.25
N ASN A 61 6.92 3.63 -18.73
CA ASN A 61 6.51 3.45 -20.13
C ASN A 61 7.49 4.12 -21.10
N LYS A 62 7.93 5.34 -20.78
CA LYS A 62 8.95 6.03 -21.58
C LYS A 62 10.22 5.19 -21.69
N LYS A 63 10.74 4.70 -20.56
CA LYS A 63 11.95 3.88 -20.56
C LYS A 63 11.77 2.58 -21.33
N TYR A 64 10.61 1.92 -21.19
CA TYR A 64 10.25 0.73 -21.95
C TYR A 64 10.31 0.95 -23.47
N LEU A 65 9.90 2.13 -23.95
CA LEU A 65 9.92 2.45 -25.37
C LEU A 65 11.27 2.96 -25.88
N THR A 66 12.07 3.60 -25.02
CA THR A 66 13.33 4.24 -25.44
C THR A 66 14.57 3.40 -25.22
N ASP A 67 14.58 2.50 -24.23
CA ASP A 67 15.74 1.71 -23.85
C ASP A 67 15.49 0.23 -24.14
N LEU A 68 16.20 -0.28 -25.15
CA LEU A 68 16.15 -1.69 -25.57
C LEU A 68 16.62 -2.66 -24.48
N ASN A 69 17.43 -2.20 -23.52
CA ASN A 69 17.89 -3.02 -22.39
C ASN A 69 16.98 -2.89 -21.16
N PHE A 70 15.91 -2.11 -21.23
CA PHE A 70 15.01 -1.88 -20.10
C PHE A 70 14.09 -3.09 -19.88
N ASP A 71 14.32 -3.81 -18.77
CA ASP A 71 13.49 -4.86 -18.15
C ASP A 71 12.87 -5.95 -19.06
N ASN A 72 13.35 -6.07 -20.30
CA ASN A 72 12.72 -6.88 -21.36
C ASN A 72 13.64 -7.96 -21.94
N LYS A 73 14.53 -8.52 -21.13
CA LYS A 73 15.38 -9.64 -21.53
C LYS A 73 14.68 -10.97 -21.23
N TYR A 74 13.63 -11.28 -22.00
CA TYR A 74 12.85 -12.51 -21.83
C TYR A 74 13.30 -13.60 -22.80
N ILE A 75 13.56 -14.80 -22.27
CA ILE A 75 13.74 -16.00 -23.08
C ILE A 75 12.42 -16.77 -23.10
N THR A 76 11.59 -16.50 -24.11
CA THR A 76 10.28 -17.15 -24.25
C THR A 76 10.42 -18.59 -24.79
N PRO A 77 9.40 -19.45 -24.60
CA PRO A 77 9.38 -20.78 -25.22
C PRO A 77 9.50 -20.73 -26.75
N TYR A 78 8.88 -19.73 -27.37
CA TYR A 78 8.98 -19.49 -28.82
C TYR A 78 10.43 -19.23 -29.26
N TYR A 79 11.17 -18.43 -28.50
CA TYR A 79 12.59 -18.20 -28.74
C TYR A 79 13.40 -19.50 -28.65
N ARG A 80 13.16 -20.34 -27.63
CA ARG A 80 13.82 -21.64 -27.49
C ARG A 80 13.51 -22.57 -28.67
N HIS A 81 12.29 -22.53 -29.19
CA HIS A 81 11.91 -23.32 -30.36
C HIS A 81 12.67 -22.88 -31.63
N ILE A 82 12.79 -21.57 -31.87
CA ILE A 82 13.58 -21.04 -32.98
C ILE A 82 15.06 -21.42 -32.84
N ASP A 83 15.64 -21.27 -31.64
CA ASP A 83 17.05 -21.58 -31.41
C ASP A 83 17.34 -23.08 -31.59
N ALA A 84 16.42 -23.95 -31.14
CA ALA A 84 16.50 -25.39 -31.37
C ALA A 84 16.43 -25.76 -32.87
N ARG A 85 15.56 -25.10 -33.64
CA ARG A 85 15.51 -25.31 -35.10
C ARG A 85 16.82 -24.87 -35.77
N ARG A 86 17.38 -23.72 -35.37
CA ARG A 86 18.67 -23.23 -35.88
C ARG A 86 19.83 -24.14 -35.52
N HIS A 87 19.81 -24.71 -34.31
CA HIS A 87 20.76 -25.73 -33.87
C HIS A 87 20.73 -26.95 -34.80
N ALA A 88 19.53 -27.43 -35.14
CA ALA A 88 19.36 -28.57 -36.05
C ALA A 88 19.84 -28.28 -37.48
N GLU A 89 19.83 -27.00 -37.89
CA GLU A 89 20.36 -26.53 -39.17
C GLU A 89 21.87 -26.18 -39.12
N GLU A 90 22.58 -26.54 -38.05
CA GLU A 90 24.00 -26.22 -37.80
C GLU A 90 24.32 -24.71 -37.85
N LYS A 91 23.32 -23.86 -37.58
CA LYS A 91 23.48 -22.41 -37.50
C LYS A 91 23.89 -21.99 -36.10
N LYS A 92 24.48 -20.80 -36.00
CA LYS A 92 24.82 -20.18 -34.71
C LYS A 92 23.57 -20.07 -33.82
N THR A 93 23.67 -20.63 -32.62
CA THR A 93 22.69 -20.55 -31.54
C THR A 93 23.12 -19.56 -30.48
N LEU A 94 22.15 -19.10 -29.69
CA LEU A 94 22.36 -18.17 -28.59
C LEU A 94 22.28 -18.87 -27.22
N LEU A 95 21.75 -20.10 -27.16
CA LEU A 95 21.80 -20.97 -25.98
C LEU A 95 22.94 -22.00 -26.12
N PRO A 96 23.53 -22.48 -25.00
CA PRO A 96 23.21 -22.18 -23.60
C PRO A 96 23.79 -20.83 -23.12
N LEU A 97 23.04 -20.13 -22.26
CA LEU A 97 23.49 -18.88 -21.64
C LEU A 97 24.68 -19.12 -20.72
N LYS A 98 25.62 -18.17 -20.70
CA LYS A 98 26.74 -18.20 -19.76
C LYS A 98 26.26 -17.82 -18.35
N LYS A 99 26.91 -18.35 -17.30
CA LYS A 99 26.45 -18.19 -15.90
C LYS A 99 26.23 -16.72 -15.45
N TYR A 100 26.95 -15.76 -16.03
CA TYR A 100 26.75 -14.34 -15.73
C TYR A 100 25.54 -13.75 -16.45
N GLU A 101 25.21 -14.23 -17.65
CA GLU A 101 24.06 -13.82 -18.45
C GLU A 101 22.77 -14.32 -17.82
N THR A 102 22.78 -15.53 -17.24
CA THR A 102 21.61 -16.12 -16.57
C THR A 102 21.07 -15.27 -15.40
N LYS A 103 21.88 -14.36 -14.83
CA LYS A 103 21.43 -13.43 -13.78
C LYS A 103 20.67 -12.22 -14.33
N GLU A 104 20.84 -11.94 -15.62
CA GLU A 104 20.31 -10.76 -16.30
C GLU A 104 19.06 -11.07 -17.13
N PHE A 105 18.89 -12.33 -17.53
CA PHE A 105 17.69 -12.81 -18.23
C PHE A 105 16.60 -13.24 -17.24
N ILE A 106 15.38 -12.72 -17.46
CA ILE A 106 14.19 -13.08 -16.68
C ILE A 106 13.52 -14.25 -17.41
N ASP A 107 13.51 -15.42 -16.78
CA ASP A 107 12.75 -16.57 -17.27
C ASP A 107 11.30 -16.42 -16.78
N PRO A 108 10.30 -16.16 -17.65
CA PRO A 108 8.92 -15.96 -17.24
C PRO A 108 8.31 -17.22 -16.59
N ALA A 109 8.92 -18.40 -16.77
CA ALA A 109 8.52 -19.62 -16.09
C ALA A 109 9.10 -19.75 -14.67
N GLN A 110 10.02 -18.87 -14.27
CA GLN A 110 10.64 -18.87 -12.94
C GLN A 110 10.04 -17.76 -12.07
N LEU A 111 9.50 -18.13 -10.91
CA LEU A 111 9.01 -17.24 -9.84
C LEU A 111 10.11 -16.42 -9.14
N LYS A 112 11.25 -16.16 -9.81
CA LYS A 112 12.38 -15.45 -9.22
C LYS A 112 12.22 -13.96 -9.45
N LEU A 113 11.90 -13.24 -8.38
CA LEU A 113 11.97 -11.77 -8.38
C LEU A 113 13.40 -11.29 -8.62
N THR A 114 13.55 -10.37 -9.56
CA THR A 114 14.82 -9.74 -9.93
C THR A 114 15.32 -8.86 -8.79
N GLY A 115 16.64 -8.68 -8.65
CA GLY A 115 17.22 -7.86 -7.57
C GLY A 115 16.71 -6.42 -7.57
N ALA A 116 16.42 -5.86 -8.74
CA ALA A 116 15.79 -4.56 -8.90
C ALA A 116 14.35 -4.53 -8.38
N GLU A 117 13.54 -5.55 -8.70
CA GLU A 117 12.17 -5.70 -8.20
C GLU A 117 12.14 -5.85 -6.69
N LYS A 118 13.07 -6.62 -6.11
CA LYS A 118 13.22 -6.75 -4.66
C LYS A 118 13.57 -5.43 -3.99
N LYS A 119 14.45 -4.62 -4.60
CA LYS A 119 14.81 -3.29 -4.09
C LYS A 119 13.62 -2.33 -4.18
N HIS A 120 12.87 -2.40 -5.27
CA HIS A 120 11.65 -1.60 -5.45
C HIS A 120 10.57 -2.00 -4.45
N PHE A 121 10.34 -3.30 -4.27
CA PHE A 121 9.43 -3.85 -3.26
C PHE A 121 9.87 -3.45 -1.86
N ALA A 122 11.15 -3.61 -1.50
CA ALA A 122 11.68 -3.19 -0.21
C ALA A 122 11.49 -1.68 0.02
N SER A 123 11.77 -0.83 -0.97
CA SER A 123 11.53 0.61 -0.87
C SER A 123 10.05 0.95 -0.71
N ALA A 124 9.16 0.26 -1.44
CA ALA A 124 7.72 0.43 -1.32
C ALA A 124 7.21 0.00 0.07
N THR A 125 7.69 -1.14 0.57
CA THR A 125 7.37 -1.65 1.90
C THR A 125 7.84 -0.71 3.00
N VAL A 126 9.07 -0.19 2.92
CA VAL A 126 9.59 0.80 3.89
C VAL A 126 8.75 2.07 3.87
N LYS A 127 8.37 2.59 2.69
CA LYS A 127 7.47 3.75 2.59
C LYS A 127 6.09 3.48 3.20
N LEU A 128 5.55 2.28 3.00
CA LEU A 128 4.29 1.86 3.61
C LEU A 128 4.39 1.81 5.14
N LEU A 129 5.45 1.19 5.65
CA LEU A 129 5.70 1.10 7.10
C LEU A 129 5.83 2.48 7.73
N VAL A 130 6.61 3.39 7.14
CA VAL A 130 6.72 4.77 7.63
C VAL A 130 5.35 5.45 7.65
N ARG A 131 4.52 5.23 6.64
CA ARG A 131 3.19 5.82 6.57
C ARG A 131 2.23 5.25 7.61
N VAL A 132 2.30 3.95 7.88
CA VAL A 132 1.55 3.28 8.96
C VAL A 132 2.03 3.76 10.32
N PHE A 133 3.34 3.98 10.47
CA PHE A 133 3.93 4.47 11.71
C PHE A 133 3.47 5.89 12.03
N ILE A 134 3.45 6.77 11.03
CA ILE A 134 2.91 8.13 11.17
C ILE A 134 1.42 8.07 11.53
N SER A 135 0.62 7.22 10.86
CA SER A 135 -0.79 7.08 11.22
C SER A 135 -1.00 6.53 12.63
N ALA A 136 -0.15 5.62 13.10
CA ALA A 136 -0.23 5.08 14.44
C ALA A 136 0.16 6.10 15.52
N ILE A 137 1.18 6.92 15.28
CA ILE A 137 1.58 8.01 16.20
C ILE A 137 0.46 9.02 16.33
N ILE A 138 -0.16 9.41 15.21
CA ILE A 138 -1.30 10.34 15.24
C ILE A 138 -2.46 9.73 16.04
N CYS A 139 -2.81 8.47 15.77
CA CYS A 139 -3.92 7.79 16.47
C CYS A 139 -3.64 7.49 17.96
N TYR A 140 -2.39 7.54 18.39
CA TYR A 140 -1.97 7.40 19.78
C TYR A 140 -1.92 8.74 20.52
N MET A 141 -1.65 9.83 19.78
CA MET A 141 -1.62 11.20 20.32
C MET A 141 -3.01 11.84 20.40
N ASP A 142 -3.98 11.26 19.69
CA ASP A 142 -5.42 11.50 19.76
C ASP A 142 -6.11 10.61 20.82
#